data_AF-A0A6N8HU12-F1
#
_entry.id   AF-A0A6N8HU12-F1
#
_cell.length_a   1.000
_cell.length_b   1.000
_cell.length_c   1.000
_cell.angle_alpha   90.00
_cell.angle_beta   90.00
_cell.angle_gamma   90.00
#
_symmetry.space_group_name_H-M   'P 1'
#
loop_
_entity.id
_entity.type
_entity.pdbx_description
1 polymer ?
#
loop_
_entity_poly.entity_id
_entity_poly.type
_entity_poly.pdbx_seq_one_letter_code
_entity_poly.pdbx_strand_id
1 'polypeptide(L)'
;MISCVNFYVALSDISFNMTFFLMFLGSIFVFVRKSLPLYALFCALALSIGYTSMLLWEQLMPVWWFMPKLLMMPLLVCILVVLMQRTTEGRMVVSVLGMVNGEMLHKLILYGYHIQIDIGSFEFLDQVTVTVLLILVIHTFRWLKSPFYSFPKQLVR
;
A
#
# COMPACT_ATOMS: atom_id res chain seq x y z
N MET A 1 -0.15 14.42 5.09
CA MET A 1 -0.03 15.74 4.42
C MET A 1 -0.41 15.71 2.93
N ILE A 2 -1.30 14.80 2.49
CA ILE A 2 -1.91 14.78 1.14
C ILE A 2 -3.33 15.42 1.15
N SER A 3 -3.81 15.83 2.33
CA SER A 3 -5.19 16.28 2.57
C SER A 3 -5.59 17.63 1.93
N CYS A 4 -4.69 18.31 1.21
CA CYS A 4 -4.90 19.69 0.77
C CYS A 4 -5.55 19.86 -0.61
N VAL A 5 -5.73 18.80 -1.42
CA VAL A 5 -6.39 18.91 -2.74
C VAL A 5 -7.61 18.00 -2.77
N ASN A 6 -8.77 18.56 -2.44
CA ASN A 6 -10.04 17.83 -2.49
C ASN A 6 -10.90 18.31 -3.64
N PHE A 7 -11.05 17.44 -4.64
CA PHE A 7 -12.19 17.46 -5.54
C PHE A 7 -12.93 16.14 -5.33
N TYR A 8 -14.08 16.22 -4.67
CA TYR A 8 -15.01 15.11 -4.56
C TYR A 8 -16.00 15.22 -5.71
N VAL A 9 -16.10 14.16 -6.50
CA VAL A 9 -17.23 13.98 -7.42
C VAL A 9 -18.19 13.04 -6.72
N ALA A 10 -19.30 13.59 -6.24
CA ALA A 10 -20.38 12.81 -5.64
C ALA A 10 -21.33 12.35 -6.74
N LEU A 11 -21.48 11.03 -6.90
CA LEU A 11 -22.53 10.41 -7.71
C LEU A 11 -23.50 9.73 -6.75
N SER A 12 -24.58 10.43 -6.38
CA SER A 12 -25.66 10.01 -5.45
C SER A 12 -25.19 9.41 -4.12
N ASP A 13 -24.70 8.17 -4.13
CA ASP A 13 -24.34 7.36 -2.95
C ASP A 13 -22.86 6.93 -2.90
N ILE A 14 -22.07 7.33 -3.90
CA ILE A 14 -20.63 7.02 -3.97
C ILE A 14 -19.85 8.33 -4.15
N SER A 15 -18.98 8.63 -3.19
CA SER A 15 -18.02 9.72 -3.33
C SER A 15 -16.68 9.15 -3.81
N PHE A 16 -16.19 9.70 -4.93
CA PHE A 16 -14.87 9.36 -5.46
C PHE A 16 -13.90 10.49 -5.19
N ASN A 17 -12.79 10.16 -4.53
CA ASN A 17 -11.67 11.09 -4.39
C ASN A 17 -10.81 11.08 -5.67
N MET A 18 -10.64 12.24 -6.31
CA MET A 18 -9.79 12.39 -7.49
C MET A 18 -8.33 11.93 -7.25
N THR A 19 -7.83 12.09 -6.03
CA THR A 19 -6.48 11.68 -5.62
C THR A 19 -6.28 10.16 -5.73
N PHE A 20 -7.32 9.39 -5.40
CA PHE A 20 -7.28 7.94 -5.52
C PHE A 20 -7.13 7.51 -6.97
N PHE A 21 -7.87 8.15 -7.89
CA PHE A 21 -7.78 7.85 -9.32
C PHE A 21 -6.40 8.20 -9.90
N LEU A 22 -5.83 9.34 -9.49
CA LEU A 22 -4.46 9.72 -9.83
C LEU A 22 -3.42 8.72 -9.31
N MET A 23 -3.57 8.22 -8.08
CA MET A 23 -2.69 7.18 -7.54
C MET A 23 -2.80 5.87 -8.32
N PHE A 24 -4.03 5.46 -8.66
CA PHE A 24 -4.25 4.24 -9.44
C PHE A 24 -3.58 4.33 -10.81
N LEU A 25 -3.87 5.38 -11.58
CA LEU A 25 -3.26 5.61 -12.89
C LEU A 25 -1.74 5.77 -12.80
N GLY A 26 -1.26 6.52 -11.79
CA GLY A 26 0.18 6.70 -11.54
C GLY A 26 0.89 5.38 -11.26
N SER A 27 0.28 4.50 -10.46
CA SER A 27 0.85 3.20 -10.14
C SER A 27 0.95 2.30 -11.37
N ILE A 28 -0.07 2.29 -12.23
CA ILE A 28 -0.08 1.54 -13.50
C ILE A 28 0.97 2.11 -14.45
N PHE A 29 1.05 3.43 -14.59
CA PHE A 29 2.02 4.09 -15.45
C PHE A 29 3.47 3.75 -15.04
N VAL A 30 3.77 3.81 -13.74
CA VAL A 30 5.10 3.43 -13.23
C VAL A 30 5.36 1.94 -13.43
N PHE A 31 4.35 1.08 -13.25
CA PHE A 31 4.47 -0.36 -13.48
C PHE A 31 4.87 -0.67 -14.93
N VAL A 32 4.19 -0.04 -15.90
CA VAL A 32 4.48 -0.21 -17.33
C VAL A 32 5.85 0.38 -17.68
N ARG A 33 6.17 1.57 -17.19
CA ARG A 33 7.45 2.24 -17.50
C ARG A 33 8.67 1.49 -16.99
N LYS A 34 8.56 0.84 -15.83
CA LYS A 34 9.64 0.05 -15.23
C LYS A 34 9.72 -1.38 -15.78
N SER A 35 8.86 -1.72 -16.75
CA SER A 35 8.77 -3.06 -17.36
C SER A 35 8.80 -4.17 -16.31
N LEU A 36 8.03 -3.97 -15.24
CA LEU A 36 8.02 -4.93 -14.15
C LEU A 36 7.49 -6.28 -14.67
N PRO A 37 8.10 -7.39 -14.25
CA PRO A 37 7.71 -8.72 -14.70
C PRO A 37 6.28 -9.07 -14.24
N LEU A 38 5.59 -9.92 -14.99
CA LEU A 38 4.21 -10.33 -14.70
C LEU A 38 4.02 -10.91 -13.29
N TYR A 39 5.05 -11.53 -12.69
CA TYR A 39 4.96 -11.99 -11.30
C TYR A 39 4.66 -10.85 -10.32
N ALA A 40 5.09 -9.61 -10.61
CA ALA A 40 4.83 -8.45 -9.77
C ALA A 40 3.33 -8.09 -9.77
N LEU A 41 2.62 -8.36 -10.87
CA LEU A 41 1.17 -8.21 -10.95
C LEU A 41 0.47 -9.25 -10.07
N PHE A 42 0.89 -10.52 -10.13
CA PHE A 42 0.39 -11.55 -9.21
C PHE A 42 0.66 -11.20 -7.75
N CYS A 43 1.83 -10.62 -7.45
CA CYS A 43 2.13 -10.15 -6.10
C CYS A 43 1.18 -9.02 -5.68
N ALA A 44 0.88 -8.08 -6.57
CA ALA A 44 -0.04 -6.99 -6.28
C ALA A 44 -1.49 -7.48 -6.08
N LEU A 45 -1.93 -8.49 -6.83
CA LEU A 45 -3.24 -9.12 -6.65
C LEU A 45 -3.33 -9.92 -5.34
N ALA A 46 -2.30 -10.69 -5.00
CA ALA A 46 -2.28 -11.39 -3.72
C ALA A 46 -2.22 -10.39 -2.55
N LEU A 47 -1.49 -9.29 -2.71
CA LEU A 47 -1.48 -8.20 -1.73
C LEU A 47 -2.84 -7.51 -1.62
N SER A 48 -3.56 -7.29 -2.71
CA SER A 48 -4.88 -6.66 -2.67
C SER A 48 -5.90 -7.53 -1.96
N ILE A 49 -5.89 -8.85 -2.18
CA ILE A 49 -6.73 -9.81 -1.44
C ILE A 49 -6.37 -9.82 0.04
N GLY A 50 -5.07 -9.83 0.36
CA GLY A 50 -4.59 -9.76 1.75
C GLY A 50 -5.04 -8.48 2.45
N TYR A 51 -4.88 -7.32 1.80
CA TYR A 51 -5.29 -6.03 2.31
C TYR A 51 -6.81 -5.94 2.51
N THR A 52 -7.60 -6.41 1.54
CA THR A 52 -9.07 -6.50 1.66
C THR A 52 -9.47 -7.36 2.86
N SER A 53 -8.85 -8.53 3.01
CA SER A 53 -9.14 -9.43 4.13
C SER A 53 -8.83 -8.77 5.48
N MET A 54 -7.75 -7.99 5.58
CA MET A 54 -7.40 -7.25 6.80
C MET A 54 -8.43 -6.16 7.13
N LEU A 55 -8.87 -5.40 6.11
CA LEU A 55 -9.94 -4.39 6.27
C LEU A 55 -11.26 -5.01 6.72
N LEU A 56 -11.65 -6.15 6.14
CA LEU A 56 -12.84 -6.89 6.58
C LEU A 56 -12.69 -7.41 8.01
N TRP A 57 -11.52 -7.93 8.35
CA TRP A 57 -11.23 -8.42 9.69
C TRP A 57 -11.32 -7.31 10.74
N GLU A 58 -10.82 -6.12 10.43
CA GLU A 58 -10.92 -4.93 11.27
C GLU A 58 -12.38 -4.47 11.50
N GLN A 59 -13.28 -4.69 10.54
CA GLN A 59 -14.70 -4.39 10.72
C GLN A 59 -15.41 -5.41 11.61
N LEU A 60 -14.98 -6.68 11.57
CA LEU A 60 -15.60 -7.78 12.33
C LEU A 60 -15.09 -7.86 13.78
N MET A 61 -13.81 -7.53 14.01
CA MET A 61 -13.18 -7.60 15.32
C MET A 61 -12.72 -6.21 15.78
N PRO A 62 -12.89 -5.85 17.06
CA PRO A 62 -12.46 -4.57 17.59
C PRO A 62 -10.93 -4.51 17.83
N VAL A 63 -10.14 -4.72 16.77
CA VAL A 63 -8.66 -4.80 16.82
C VAL A 63 -8.03 -3.44 17.18
N TRP A 64 -8.76 -2.34 16.93
CA TRP A 64 -8.43 -0.96 17.29
C TRP A 64 -8.06 -0.78 18.76
N TRP A 65 -8.53 -1.67 19.65
CA TRP A 65 -8.24 -1.60 21.08
C TRP A 65 -6.77 -1.91 21.40
N PHE A 66 -6.10 -2.69 20.53
CA PHE A 66 -4.71 -3.09 20.74
C PHE A 66 -3.70 -2.18 20.01
N MET A 67 -4.03 -1.72 18.80
CA MET A 67 -3.12 -0.91 17.98
C MET A 67 -3.91 0.04 17.06
N PRO A 68 -3.46 1.31 16.87
CA PRO A 68 -4.09 2.19 15.91
C PRO A 68 -3.99 1.64 14.47
N LYS A 69 -5.11 1.66 13.77
CA LYS A 69 -5.26 1.28 12.35
C LYS A 69 -4.17 1.88 11.45
N LEU A 70 -3.80 3.13 11.71
CA LEU A 70 -2.80 3.88 10.95
C LEU A 70 -1.41 3.22 10.99
N LEU A 71 -1.10 2.43 12.01
CA LEU A 71 0.19 1.76 12.13
C LEU A 71 0.08 0.28 11.79
N MET A 72 -1.02 -0.37 12.17
CA MET A 72 -1.22 -1.80 11.96
C MET A 72 -1.24 -2.16 10.46
N MET A 73 -2.07 -1.47 9.66
CA MET A 73 -2.23 -1.80 8.24
C MET A 73 -0.94 -1.57 7.44
N PRO A 74 -0.25 -0.42 7.54
CA PRO A 74 1.00 -0.20 6.82
C PRO A 74 2.11 -1.18 7.18
N LEU A 75 2.19 -1.56 8.45
CA LEU A 75 3.21 -2.48 8.94
C LEU A 75 2.98 -3.89 8.36
N LEU A 76 1.74 -4.38 8.38
CA LEU A 76 1.37 -5.66 7.78
C LEU A 76 1.61 -5.68 6.26
N VAL A 77 1.17 -4.64 5.55
CA VAL A 77 1.42 -4.49 4.10
C VAL A 77 2.91 -4.49 3.82
N CYS A 78 3.70 -3.78 4.63
CA CYS A 78 5.14 -3.73 4.45
C CYS A 78 5.79 -5.10 4.64
N ILE A 79 5.40 -5.87 5.67
CA ILE A 79 5.90 -7.23 5.89
C ILE A 79 5.60 -8.12 4.67
N LEU A 80 4.35 -8.09 4.18
CA LEU A 80 3.94 -8.87 3.01
C LEU A 80 4.75 -8.49 1.76
N VAL A 81 4.87 -7.20 1.49
CA VAL A 81 5.61 -6.69 0.32
C VAL A 81 7.10 -7.04 0.39
N VAL A 82 7.72 -6.96 1.57
CA VAL A 82 9.13 -7.31 1.78
C VAL A 82 9.36 -8.81 1.55
N LEU A 83 8.40 -9.65 1.91
CA LEU A 83 8.43 -11.09 1.71
C LEU A 83 8.26 -11.48 0.23
N MET A 84 7.31 -10.83 -0.46
CA MET A 84 6.94 -11.19 -1.84
C MET A 84 7.89 -10.64 -2.90
N GLN A 85 8.44 -9.43 -2.69
CA GLN A 85 9.21 -8.74 -3.72
C GLN A 85 10.66 -8.49 -3.28
N ARG A 86 11.63 -8.78 -4.15
CA ARG A 86 13.07 -8.63 -3.85
C ARG A 86 13.58 -7.23 -4.18
N THR A 87 13.12 -6.65 -5.29
CA THR A 87 13.56 -5.33 -5.77
C THR A 87 12.86 -4.20 -5.01
N THR A 88 13.58 -3.12 -4.75
CA THR A 88 13.07 -1.96 -3.99
C THR A 88 12.02 -1.20 -4.78
N GLU A 89 12.25 -0.98 -6.07
CA GLU A 89 11.28 -0.36 -6.98
C GLU A 89 10.00 -1.21 -7.09
N GLY A 90 10.17 -2.53 -7.23
CA GLY A 90 9.03 -3.45 -7.28
C GLY A 90 8.21 -3.40 -5.99
N ARG A 91 8.85 -3.31 -4.83
CA ARG A 91 8.15 -3.21 -3.53
C ARG A 91 7.25 -1.99 -3.46
N MET A 92 7.75 -0.82 -3.87
CA MET A 92 6.96 0.41 -3.87
C MET A 92 5.76 0.30 -4.80
N VAL A 93 5.98 -0.10 -6.05
CA VAL A 93 4.89 -0.19 -7.04
C VAL A 93 3.85 -1.23 -6.64
N VAL A 94 4.28 -2.42 -6.22
CA VAL A 94 3.38 -3.49 -5.77
C VAL A 94 2.60 -3.08 -4.53
N SER A 95 3.23 -2.38 -3.57
CA SER A 95 2.56 -1.91 -2.36
C SER A 95 1.42 -0.94 -2.67
N VAL A 96 1.69 0.09 -3.49
CA VAL A 96 0.68 1.08 -3.85
C VAL A 96 -0.42 0.46 -4.70
N LEU A 97 -0.05 -0.30 -5.74
CA LEU A 97 -1.03 -0.90 -6.66
C LEU A 97 -1.90 -1.96 -5.97
N GLY A 98 -1.32 -2.73 -5.03
CA GLY A 98 -2.05 -3.70 -4.23
C GLY A 98 -2.98 -3.04 -3.20
N MET A 99 -2.52 -2.00 -2.49
CA MET A 99 -3.37 -1.26 -1.54
C MET A 99 -4.54 -0.56 -2.26
N VAL A 100 -4.29 0.10 -3.39
CA VAL A 100 -5.34 0.79 -4.16
C VAL A 100 -6.37 -0.22 -4.69
N ASN A 101 -5.93 -1.34 -5.28
CA ASN A 101 -6.86 -2.38 -5.72
C ASN A 101 -7.62 -3.03 -4.56
N GLY A 102 -6.95 -3.24 -3.41
CA GLY A 102 -7.58 -3.85 -2.26
C GLY A 102 -8.62 -2.94 -1.59
N GLU A 103 -8.35 -1.63 -1.51
CA GLU A 103 -9.32 -0.64 -1.05
C GLU A 103 -10.55 -0.63 -1.98
N MET A 104 -10.32 -0.63 -3.30
CA MET A 104 -11.42 -0.69 -4.28
C MET A 104 -12.25 -1.97 -4.12
N LEU A 105 -11.60 -3.12 -3.95
CA LEU A 105 -12.26 -4.41 -3.79
C LEU A 105 -13.06 -4.47 -2.49
N HIS A 106 -12.50 -3.97 -1.38
CA HIS A 106 -13.17 -3.87 -0.08
C HIS A 106 -14.43 -3.02 -0.15
N LYS A 107 -14.33 -1.84 -0.77
CA LYS A 107 -15.46 -0.92 -0.94
C LYS A 107 -16.54 -1.51 -1.85
N LEU A 108 -16.15 -2.26 -2.89
CA LEU A 108 -17.08 -2.99 -3.75
C LEU A 108 -17.84 -4.08 -2.98
N ILE A 109 -17.17 -4.81 -2.08
CA ILE A 109 -17.84 -5.78 -1.20
C ILE A 109 -18.87 -5.06 -0.31
N LEU A 110 -18.50 -3.95 0.33
CA LEU A 110 -19.39 -3.17 1.20
C LEU A 110 -20.59 -2.56 0.47
N TYR A 111 -20.44 -2.22 -0.82
CA TYR A 111 -21.56 -1.80 -1.66
C TYR A 111 -22.66 -2.85 -1.75
N GLY A 112 -22.28 -4.13 -1.84
CA GLY A 112 -23.23 -5.24 -1.80
C GLY A 112 -24.06 -5.25 -0.50
N TYR A 113 -23.48 -4.78 0.61
CA TYR A 113 -24.14 -4.71 1.92
C TYR A 113 -24.92 -3.40 2.16
N HIS A 114 -25.09 -2.54 1.13
CA HIS A 114 -25.84 -1.27 1.22
C HIS A 114 -25.28 -0.28 2.27
N ILE A 115 -23.98 -0.37 2.57
CA ILE A 115 -23.28 0.56 3.45
C ILE A 115 -22.79 1.75 2.60
N GLN A 116 -23.00 3.00 3.04
CA GLN A 116 -22.53 4.19 2.33
C GLN A 116 -21.01 4.19 2.13
N ILE A 117 -20.54 4.65 0.97
CA ILE A 117 -19.18 4.39 0.51
C ILE A 117 -18.46 5.66 0.10
N ASP A 118 -17.41 5.95 0.85
CA ASP A 118 -16.35 6.85 0.41
C ASP A 118 -15.15 6.01 -0.07
N ILE A 119 -14.85 6.12 -1.37
CA ILE A 119 -13.68 5.50 -2.00
C ILE A 119 -12.54 6.52 -2.02
N GLY A 120 -11.40 6.14 -1.44
CA GLY A 120 -10.25 7.06 -1.29
C GLY A 120 -10.40 8.01 -0.11
N SER A 121 -10.83 7.47 1.03
CA SER A 121 -10.90 8.20 2.30
C SER A 121 -9.54 8.78 2.70
N PHE A 122 -9.53 9.83 3.54
CA PHE A 122 -8.29 10.40 4.05
C PHE A 122 -7.46 9.40 4.85
N GLU A 123 -8.13 8.51 5.59
CA GLU A 123 -7.46 7.46 6.34
C GLU A 123 -6.67 6.52 5.42
N PHE A 124 -7.25 6.14 4.27
CA PHE A 124 -6.55 5.34 3.27
C PHE A 124 -5.32 6.05 2.72
N LEU A 125 -5.43 7.33 2.38
CA LEU A 125 -4.30 8.11 1.86
C LEU A 125 -3.18 8.24 2.88
N ASP A 126 -3.51 8.39 4.16
CA ASP A 126 -2.51 8.43 5.24
C ASP A 126 -1.84 7.06 5.42
N GLN A 127 -2.61 5.97 5.36
CA GLN A 127 -2.07 4.61 5.38
C GLN A 127 -1.10 4.36 4.22
N VAL A 128 -1.44 4.72 2.98
CA VAL A 128 -0.54 4.58 1.83
C VAL A 128 0.74 5.39 2.04
N THR A 129 0.62 6.61 2.56
CA THR A 129 1.76 7.49 2.85
C THR A 129 2.70 6.85 3.88
N VAL A 130 2.14 6.33 4.97
CA VAL A 130 2.90 5.65 6.03
C VAL A 130 3.55 4.37 5.49
N THR A 131 2.87 3.59 4.64
CA THR A 131 3.44 2.38 4.02
C THR A 131 4.65 2.71 3.16
N VAL A 132 4.54 3.73 2.30
CA VAL A 132 5.65 4.17 1.45
C VAL A 132 6.82 4.67 2.30
N LEU A 133 6.54 5.45 3.36
CA LEU A 133 7.54 5.91 4.30
C LEU A 133 8.26 4.73 4.98
N LEU A 134 7.54 3.72 5.42
CA LEU A 134 8.10 2.53 6.07
C LEU A 134 9.01 1.75 5.11
N ILE A 135 8.59 1.59 3.84
CA ILE A 135 9.41 0.95 2.80
C ILE A 135 10.69 1.76 2.55
N LEU A 136 10.61 3.09 2.53
CA LEU A 136 11.79 3.97 2.39
C LEU A 136 12.73 3.87 3.59
N VAL A 137 12.21 3.78 4.81
CA VAL A 137 13.01 3.55 6.02
C VAL A 137 13.74 2.21 5.90
N ILE A 138 13.05 1.13 5.53
CA ILE A 138 13.71 -0.18 5.33
C ILE A 138 14.80 -0.09 4.24
N HIS A 139 14.55 0.67 3.18
CA HIS A 139 15.52 0.87 2.11
C HIS A 139 16.77 1.61 2.60
N THR A 140 16.62 2.72 3.33
CA THR A 140 17.73 3.49 3.89
C THR A 140 18.53 2.67 4.90
N PHE A 141 17.87 1.90 5.77
CA PHE A 141 18.55 0.97 6.68
C PHE A 141 19.37 -0.09 5.95
N ARG A 142 18.83 -0.65 4.86
CA ARG A 142 19.55 -1.64 4.04
C ARG A 142 20.75 -1.01 3.34
N TRP A 143 20.60 0.20 2.83
CA TRP A 143 21.69 0.95 2.22
C TRP A 143 22.79 1.28 3.24
N LEU A 144 22.43 1.74 4.45
CA LEU A 144 23.39 2.05 5.52
C LEU A 144 24.20 0.83 6.00
N LYS A 145 23.64 -0.39 5.91
CA LYS A 145 24.38 -1.62 6.21
C LYS A 145 25.36 -2.03 5.10
N SER A 146 25.15 -1.61 3.85
CA SER A 146 26.02 -1.98 2.73
C SER A 146 27.49 -1.51 2.87
N PRO A 147 27.83 -0.30 3.36
CA PRO A 147 29.21 0.10 3.60
C PRO A 147 29.85 -0.65 4.77
N PHE A 148 29.09 -1.16 5.74
CA PHE A 148 29.65 -1.82 6.92
C PHE A 148 30.13 -3.27 6.61
N TYR A 149 29.55 -3.91 5.60
CA TYR A 149 29.93 -5.28 5.18
C TYR A 149 31.17 -5.33 4.26
N SER A 150 31.60 -4.21 3.67
CA SER A 150 32.82 -4.16 2.83
C SER A 150 34.11 -4.02 3.64
N PHE A 151 34.06 -3.47 4.86
CA PHE A 151 35.24 -3.32 5.74
C PHE A 151 35.90 -4.64 6.19
N PRO A 152 35.19 -5.72 6.59
CA PRO A 152 35.86 -6.92 7.10
C PRO A 152 36.54 -7.78 6.02
N LYS A 153 36.23 -7.60 4.72
CA LYS A 153 36.85 -8.39 3.64
C LYS A 153 38.23 -7.88 3.18
N GLN A 154 38.61 -6.65 3.53
CA GLN A 154 39.94 -6.11 3.17
C GLN A 154 41.04 -6.51 4.17
N LEU A 155 40.67 -7.05 5.34
CA LEU A 155 41.59 -7.42 6.42
C LEU A 155 42.00 -8.90 6.41
N VAL A 156 41.52 -9.70 5.46
CA VAL A 156 41.81 -11.14 5.31
C VAL A 156 42.43 -11.42 3.93
N ARG A 157 43.30 -10.53 3.46
CA ARG A 157 44.11 -10.73 2.25
C ARG A 157 45.56 -10.96 2.62
#